data_AF-A0A7X6WER2-F1
#
_entry.id   AF-A0A7X6WER2-F1
#
_cell.length_a   1.000
_cell.length_b   1.000
_cell.length_c   1.000
_cell.angle_alpha   90.00
_cell.angle_beta   90.00
_cell.angle_gamma   90.00
#
_symmetry.space_group_name_H-M   'P 1'
#
loop_
_entity.id
_entity.type
_entity.pdbx_description
1 polymer ?
#
loop_
_entity_poly.entity_id
_entity_poly.type
_entity_poly.pdbx_seq_one_letter_code
_entity_poly.pdbx_strand_id
1 'polypeptide(L)'
;MKDFFIVLKFELLNVIKNKAFIISTVIICVLIFGGLSVPTIKDQFFSSSTNDEVTEEAIKYGFVNNDLSEVNTEDYISSFSQGELIQFDSEDQLKEKINNGEIKFGAIINSWKNYDYVVNNNDISNNQQFFFEEALIKTFRIKELNQLGLEYVDVEELFTMPIESNTIVLGKDSAQNFLYTYILVFGLYFMIIVYGQLIASGVASEKSNRSMEVLITSAKSSNLIFGKVLGGALAGALQFAVFIGAGFIAYKINAAAW
;
A
#
# COMPACT_ATOMS: atom_id res chain seq x y z
N MET A 1 6.27 -38.77 31.97
CA MET A 1 6.65 -37.39 31.59
C MET A 1 7.90 -37.34 30.73
N LYS A 2 8.96 -38.13 30.99
CA LYS A 2 10.19 -38.13 30.18
C LYS A 2 9.94 -38.38 28.69
N ASP A 3 9.07 -39.35 28.36
CA ASP A 3 8.76 -39.71 26.97
C ASP A 3 8.10 -38.56 26.19
N PHE A 4 7.28 -37.73 26.87
CA PHE A 4 6.65 -36.57 26.26
C PHE A 4 7.69 -35.51 25.85
N PHE A 5 8.64 -35.20 26.72
CA PHE A 5 9.70 -34.22 26.39
C PHE A 5 10.64 -34.72 25.30
N ILE A 6 10.89 -36.03 25.23
CA ILE A 6 11.70 -36.64 24.16
C ILE A 6 11.00 -36.46 22.81
N VAL A 7 9.71 -36.79 22.75
CA VAL A 7 8.88 -36.61 21.55
C VAL A 7 8.79 -35.14 21.17
N LEU A 8 8.51 -34.25 22.12
CA LEU A 8 8.46 -32.80 21.88
C LEU A 8 9.76 -32.27 21.29
N LYS A 9 10.92 -32.65 21.84
CA LYS A 9 12.23 -32.26 21.33
C LYS A 9 12.47 -32.79 19.92
N PHE A 10 12.09 -34.04 19.67
CA PHE A 10 12.20 -34.65 18.35
C PHE A 10 11.37 -33.87 17.32
N GLU A 11 10.10 -33.62 17.60
CA GLU A 11 9.20 -32.87 16.71
C GLU A 11 9.66 -31.44 16.49
N LEU A 12 10.04 -30.73 17.56
CA LEU A 12 10.55 -29.36 17.47
C LEU A 12 11.80 -29.28 16.58
N LEU A 13 12.75 -30.19 16.76
CA LEU A 13 13.96 -30.24 15.93
C LEU A 13 13.65 -30.63 14.50
N ASN A 14 12.66 -31.50 14.27
CA ASN A 14 12.24 -31.90 12.94
C ASN A 14 11.64 -30.71 12.17
N VAL A 15 10.83 -29.87 12.84
CA VAL A 15 10.29 -28.64 12.25
C VAL A 15 11.39 -27.60 12.00
N ILE A 16 12.21 -27.28 13.01
CA ILE A 16 13.24 -26.23 12.90
C ILE A 16 14.31 -26.58 11.87
N LYS A 17 14.69 -27.86 11.76
CA LYS A 17 15.69 -28.32 10.77
C LYS A 17 15.10 -28.59 9.39
N ASN A 18 13.78 -28.47 9.22
CA ASN A 18 13.15 -28.66 7.93
C ASN A 18 13.64 -27.58 6.96
N LYS A 19 14.12 -27.99 5.77
CA LYS A 19 14.58 -27.06 4.73
C LYS A 19 13.50 -26.06 4.36
N ALA A 20 12.24 -26.47 4.27
CA ALA A 20 11.13 -25.57 3.95
C ALA A 20 10.92 -24.50 5.03
N PHE A 21 11.05 -24.88 6.31
CA PHE A 21 10.96 -23.95 7.44
C PHE A 21 12.10 -22.92 7.41
N ILE A 22 13.35 -23.37 7.23
CA ILE A 22 14.51 -22.49 7.17
C ILE A 22 14.44 -21.57 5.95
N ILE A 23 14.15 -22.12 4.76
CA ILE A 23 14.09 -21.35 3.51
C ILE A 23 12.99 -20.30 3.59
N SER A 24 11.78 -20.67 4.02
CA SER A 24 10.68 -19.71 4.16
C SER A 24 11.00 -18.62 5.20
N THR A 25 11.64 -18.97 6.31
CA THR A 25 12.08 -17.99 7.31
C THR A 25 13.07 -17.00 6.70
N VAL A 26 14.09 -17.48 5.99
CA VAL A 26 15.11 -16.62 5.38
C VAL A 26 14.50 -15.72 4.31
N ILE A 27 13.65 -16.26 3.41
CA ILE A 27 12.98 -15.47 2.36
C ILE A 27 12.15 -14.35 2.98
N ILE A 28 11.35 -14.65 4.00
CA ILE A 28 10.51 -13.65 4.66
C ILE A 28 11.36 -12.59 5.38
N CYS A 29 12.44 -13.00 6.07
CA CYS A 29 13.36 -12.04 6.68
C CYS A 29 14.00 -11.11 5.63
N VAL A 30 14.40 -11.65 4.48
CA VAL A 30 14.94 -10.86 3.37
C VAL A 30 13.90 -9.90 2.81
N LEU A 31 12.64 -10.33 2.67
CA LEU A 31 11.55 -9.45 2.22
C LEU A 31 11.25 -8.34 3.23
N ILE A 32 11.21 -8.64 4.53
CA ILE A 32 11.03 -7.64 5.60
C ILE A 32 12.19 -6.63 5.56
N PHE A 33 13.42 -7.14 5.48
CA PHE A 33 14.61 -6.29 5.46
C PHE A 33 14.65 -5.42 4.21
N GLY A 34 14.40 -6.00 3.03
CA GLY A 34 14.33 -5.30 1.75
C GLY A 34 13.24 -4.23 1.75
N GLY A 35 12.03 -4.59 2.17
CA GLY A 35 10.88 -3.67 2.25
C GLY A 35 11.14 -2.47 3.15
N LEU A 36 11.70 -2.69 4.34
CA LEU A 36 12.06 -1.60 5.26
C LEU A 36 13.30 -0.81 4.80
N SER A 37 14.09 -1.32 3.88
CA SER A 37 15.25 -0.62 3.32
C SER A 37 14.93 0.13 2.02
N VAL A 38 13.70 0.05 1.50
CA VAL A 38 13.31 0.70 0.23
C VAL A 38 13.58 2.22 0.25
N PRO A 39 13.20 3.01 1.28
CA PRO A 39 13.50 4.44 1.29
C PRO A 39 14.99 4.73 1.26
N THR A 40 15.79 4.03 2.08
CA THR A 40 17.25 4.19 2.11
C THR A 40 17.92 3.81 0.79
N ILE A 41 17.46 2.75 0.13
CA ILE A 41 17.97 2.33 -1.19
C ILE A 41 17.57 3.38 -2.23
N LYS A 42 16.34 3.91 -2.18
CA LYS A 42 15.91 4.99 -3.06
C LYS A 42 16.82 6.20 -2.90
N ASP A 43 17.06 6.62 -1.66
CA ASP A 43 17.93 7.75 -1.37
C ASP A 43 19.36 7.46 -1.84
N GLN A 44 20.00 6.34 -1.51
CA GLN A 44 21.39 6.09 -1.87
C GLN A 44 21.64 5.79 -3.35
N PHE A 45 20.75 5.07 -4.03
CA PHE A 45 20.94 4.65 -5.42
C PHE A 45 20.44 5.69 -6.42
N PHE A 46 19.45 6.52 -6.03
CA PHE A 46 18.91 7.56 -6.89
C PHE A 46 19.37 8.98 -6.51
N SER A 47 19.99 9.23 -5.33
CA SER A 47 20.60 10.56 -5.04
C SER A 47 21.98 10.78 -5.64
N SER A 48 22.70 9.74 -6.02
CA SER A 48 24.01 9.88 -6.68
C SER A 48 23.91 10.07 -8.20
N SER A 49 22.71 9.89 -8.77
CA SER A 49 22.39 10.20 -10.16
C SER A 49 21.60 11.50 -10.19
N THR A 50 22.40 12.57 -10.16
CA THR A 50 22.03 13.95 -10.45
C THR A 50 21.19 14.67 -9.39
N ASN A 51 21.72 15.82 -8.96
CA ASN A 51 20.95 17.05 -8.76
C ASN A 51 20.29 17.47 -10.09
N ASP A 52 19.60 16.56 -10.75
CA ASP A 52 18.51 16.96 -11.58
C ASP A 52 17.45 17.20 -10.52
N GLU A 53 17.10 18.47 -10.34
CA GLU A 53 15.68 18.75 -10.18
C GLU A 53 15.02 17.81 -11.17
N VAL A 54 14.41 16.72 -10.67
CA VAL A 54 13.31 16.13 -11.37
C VAL A 54 12.37 17.30 -11.43
N THR A 55 12.50 18.08 -12.50
CA THR A 55 11.39 18.73 -13.13
C THR A 55 10.51 17.50 -13.33
N GLU A 56 9.63 17.23 -12.36
CA GLU A 56 8.51 16.34 -12.59
C GLU A 56 8.02 16.85 -13.93
N GLU A 57 8.21 16.07 -15.00
CA GLU A 57 7.63 16.44 -16.28
C GLU A 57 6.19 16.74 -15.92
N ALA A 58 5.83 18.03 -16.01
CA ALA A 58 4.64 18.54 -15.35
C ALA A 58 3.52 17.61 -15.78
N ILE A 59 2.90 16.92 -14.83
CA ILE A 59 1.98 15.83 -15.17
C ILE A 59 0.99 16.41 -16.16
N LYS A 60 0.98 15.86 -17.38
CA LYS A 60 0.17 16.41 -18.47
C LYS A 60 -1.25 15.90 -18.33
N TYR A 61 -2.16 16.84 -18.26
CA TYR A 61 -3.60 16.63 -18.22
C TYR A 61 -4.17 17.13 -19.54
N GLY A 62 -5.17 16.43 -20.07
CA GLY A 62 -5.87 16.85 -21.28
C GLY A 62 -7.28 17.30 -21.00
N PHE A 63 -7.81 18.21 -21.80
CA PHE A 63 -9.25 18.44 -21.84
C PHE A 63 -9.75 18.80 -23.23
N VAL A 64 -11.03 18.55 -23.46
CA VAL A 64 -11.76 19.01 -24.64
C VAL A 64 -12.89 19.89 -24.15
N ASN A 65 -13.04 21.07 -24.74
CA ASN A 65 -14.15 21.97 -24.44
C ASN A 65 -15.17 21.87 -25.58
N ASN A 66 -16.21 21.04 -25.41
CA ASN A 66 -17.28 20.88 -26.40
C ASN A 66 -18.24 22.08 -26.42
N ASP A 67 -18.26 22.90 -25.36
CA ASP A 67 -19.05 24.13 -25.28
C ASP A 67 -18.15 25.35 -25.03
N LEU A 68 -17.44 25.75 -26.09
CA LEU A 68 -16.57 26.92 -26.15
C LEU A 68 -17.26 28.25 -25.78
N SER A 69 -18.58 28.27 -25.65
CA SER A 69 -19.34 29.48 -25.32
C SER A 69 -19.58 29.67 -23.83
N GLU A 70 -19.60 28.59 -23.06
CA GLU A 70 -19.93 28.65 -21.65
C GLU A 70 -18.70 28.81 -20.76
N VAL A 71 -17.61 28.07 -21.05
CA VAL A 71 -16.40 27.95 -20.22
C VAL A 71 -15.21 28.65 -20.90
N ASN A 72 -14.65 29.67 -20.25
CA ASN A 72 -13.43 30.32 -20.72
C ASN A 72 -12.22 29.40 -20.48
N THR A 73 -11.60 28.95 -21.58
CA THR A 73 -10.44 28.07 -21.57
C THR A 73 -9.25 28.66 -20.81
N GLU A 74 -8.98 29.97 -20.94
CA GLU A 74 -7.83 30.61 -20.28
C GLU A 74 -8.00 30.64 -18.75
N ASP A 75 -9.21 30.98 -18.31
CA ASP A 75 -9.58 30.97 -16.89
C ASP A 75 -9.54 29.54 -16.34
N TYR A 76 -9.88 28.54 -17.15
CA TYR A 76 -9.84 27.13 -16.74
C TYR A 76 -8.42 26.57 -16.61
N ILE A 77 -7.56 26.85 -17.59
CA ILE A 77 -6.14 26.46 -17.54
C ILE A 77 -5.45 27.16 -16.37
N SER A 78 -5.72 28.44 -16.12
CA SER A 78 -5.15 29.17 -14.98
C SER A 78 -5.70 28.74 -13.62
N SER A 79 -6.91 28.17 -13.59
CA SER A 79 -7.51 27.60 -12.37
C SER A 79 -6.95 26.22 -12.02
N PHE A 80 -6.27 25.54 -12.94
CA PHE A 80 -5.71 24.20 -12.73
C PHE A 80 -4.31 24.25 -12.13
N SER A 81 -4.14 23.77 -10.90
CA SER A 81 -2.91 23.93 -10.11
C SER A 81 -2.00 22.70 -10.03
N GLN A 82 -2.40 21.58 -10.63
CA GLN A 82 -1.75 20.27 -10.40
C GLN A 82 -0.87 19.78 -11.55
N GLY A 83 -0.64 20.60 -12.57
CA GLY A 83 0.19 20.25 -13.73
C GLY A 83 -0.13 21.09 -14.96
N GLU A 84 0.39 20.65 -16.11
CA GLU A 84 0.12 21.29 -17.39
C GLU A 84 -1.21 20.77 -17.95
N LEU A 85 -2.19 21.66 -18.08
CA LEU A 85 -3.50 21.35 -18.66
C LEU A 85 -3.52 21.76 -20.14
N ILE A 86 -3.66 20.77 -21.03
CA ILE A 86 -3.57 20.93 -22.48
C ILE A 86 -4.96 20.77 -23.10
N GLN A 87 -5.38 21.77 -23.88
CA GLN A 87 -6.62 21.69 -24.65
C GLN A 87 -6.40 20.85 -25.92
N PHE A 88 -7.37 19.99 -26.23
CA PHE A 88 -7.49 19.25 -27.48
C PHE A 88 -8.73 19.69 -28.26
N ASP A 89 -8.62 19.67 -29.58
CA ASP A 89 -9.70 20.08 -30.48
C ASP A 89 -10.78 18.99 -30.64
N SER A 90 -10.45 17.73 -30.34
CA SER A 90 -11.34 16.59 -30.51
C SER A 90 -11.16 15.57 -29.39
N GLU A 91 -12.27 14.96 -28.97
CA GLU A 91 -12.28 13.82 -28.05
C GLU A 91 -11.41 12.66 -28.52
N ASP A 92 -11.34 12.44 -29.84
CA ASP A 92 -10.56 11.33 -30.40
C ASP A 92 -9.06 11.56 -30.20
N GLN A 93 -8.58 12.81 -30.34
CA GLN A 93 -7.19 13.16 -30.07
C GLN A 93 -6.84 12.98 -28.59
N LEU A 94 -7.75 13.41 -27.70
CA LEU A 94 -7.58 13.23 -26.26
C LEU A 94 -7.49 11.74 -25.90
N LYS A 95 -8.41 10.93 -26.40
CA LYS A 95 -8.44 9.48 -26.17
C LYS A 95 -7.19 8.80 -26.74
N GLU A 96 -6.72 9.19 -27.91
CA GLU A 96 -5.48 8.68 -28.51
C GLU A 96 -4.25 9.00 -27.65
N LYS A 97 -4.12 10.23 -27.18
CA LYS A 97 -2.99 10.66 -26.33
C LYS A 97 -2.99 9.97 -24.97
N ILE A 98 -4.17 9.66 -24.43
CA ILE A 98 -4.31 8.85 -23.21
C ILE A 98 -3.91 7.40 -23.47
N ASN A 99 -4.33 6.82 -24.59
CA ASN A 99 -3.98 5.45 -24.96
C ASN A 99 -2.48 5.27 -25.21
N ASN A 100 -1.83 6.28 -25.79
CA ASN A 100 -0.39 6.29 -26.05
C ASN A 100 0.45 6.57 -24.78
N GLY A 101 -0.19 6.90 -23.65
CA GLY A 101 0.47 7.19 -22.38
C GLY A 101 1.15 8.56 -22.30
N GLU A 102 0.92 9.44 -23.28
CA GLU A 102 1.43 10.82 -23.28
C GLU A 102 0.67 11.70 -22.27
N ILE A 103 -0.60 11.38 -22.02
CA ILE A 103 -1.46 12.03 -21.03
C ILE A 103 -2.04 10.96 -20.12
N LYS A 104 -2.04 11.20 -18.81
CA LYS A 104 -2.58 10.21 -17.87
C LYS A 104 -4.09 10.31 -17.70
N PHE A 105 -4.65 11.51 -17.77
CA PHE A 105 -6.04 11.80 -17.47
C PHE A 105 -6.60 12.90 -18.38
N GLY A 106 -7.87 12.75 -18.77
CA GLY A 106 -8.57 13.70 -19.62
C GLY A 106 -9.94 14.10 -19.05
N ALA A 107 -10.42 15.28 -19.44
CA ALA A 107 -11.80 15.70 -19.19
C ALA A 107 -12.46 16.21 -20.48
N ILE A 108 -13.67 15.75 -20.79
CA ILE A 108 -14.49 16.29 -21.88
C ILE A 108 -15.57 17.15 -21.24
N ILE A 109 -15.46 18.46 -21.36
CA ILE A 109 -16.36 19.41 -20.71
C ILE A 109 -17.55 19.64 -21.64
N ASN A 110 -18.73 19.23 -21.17
CA ASN A 110 -19.99 19.36 -21.90
C ASN A 110 -20.82 20.56 -21.41
N SER A 111 -20.68 20.96 -20.13
CA SER A 111 -21.22 22.20 -19.54
C SER A 111 -20.58 22.47 -18.16
N TRP A 112 -20.91 23.58 -17.51
CA TRP A 112 -20.46 23.90 -16.14
C TRP A 112 -20.75 22.84 -15.08
N LYS A 113 -21.75 22.00 -15.31
CA LYS A 113 -22.20 20.98 -14.36
C LYS A 113 -22.03 19.56 -14.90
N ASN A 114 -21.43 19.40 -16.08
CA ASN A 114 -21.30 18.11 -16.72
C ASN A 114 -19.98 18.00 -17.50
N TYR A 115 -19.18 17.01 -17.14
CA TYR A 115 -18.00 16.62 -17.89
C TYR A 115 -17.82 15.09 -17.84
N ASP A 116 -17.24 14.53 -18.89
CA ASP A 116 -16.85 13.12 -18.92
C ASP A 116 -15.38 13.01 -18.52
N TYR A 117 -15.10 12.19 -17.50
CA TYR A 117 -13.73 11.89 -17.09
C TYR A 117 -13.17 10.74 -17.93
N VAL A 118 -12.07 10.99 -18.64
CA VAL A 118 -11.46 10.06 -19.58
C VAL A 118 -10.16 9.53 -19.02
N VAL A 119 -10.10 8.22 -18.80
CA VAL A 119 -8.92 7.51 -18.29
C VAL A 119 -8.78 6.17 -18.97
N ASN A 120 -7.54 5.68 -19.06
CA ASN A 120 -7.29 4.33 -19.58
C ASN A 120 -7.77 3.26 -18.58
N ASN A 121 -7.44 3.44 -17.29
CA ASN A 121 -7.89 2.58 -16.19
C ASN A 121 -8.54 3.43 -15.09
N ASN A 122 -9.71 2.98 -14.62
CA ASN A 122 -10.39 3.59 -13.49
C ASN A 122 -10.01 2.86 -12.19
N ASP A 123 -8.92 3.30 -11.56
CA ASP A 123 -8.43 2.73 -10.31
C ASP A 123 -9.06 3.39 -9.08
N ILE A 124 -9.24 2.64 -7.99
CA ILE A 124 -9.81 3.15 -6.73
C ILE A 124 -8.98 4.28 -6.08
N SER A 125 -7.72 4.40 -6.48
CA SER A 125 -6.79 5.44 -6.03
C SER A 125 -6.77 6.69 -6.91
N ASN A 126 -7.57 6.72 -8.00
CA ASN A 126 -7.55 7.84 -8.95
C ASN A 126 -8.35 9.03 -8.43
N ASN A 127 -7.74 9.79 -7.52
CA ASN A 127 -8.30 11.03 -6.99
C ASN A 127 -8.10 12.23 -7.94
N GLN A 128 -7.55 12.04 -9.15
CA GLN A 128 -7.23 13.16 -10.05
C GLN A 128 -8.48 13.81 -10.67
N GLN A 129 -9.62 13.11 -10.64
CA GLN A 129 -10.92 13.66 -11.04
C GLN A 129 -11.25 14.93 -10.24
N PHE A 130 -10.89 14.95 -8.95
CA PHE A 130 -11.10 16.10 -8.05
C PHE A 130 -10.42 17.38 -8.58
N PHE A 131 -9.26 17.27 -9.23
CA PHE A 131 -8.53 18.44 -9.72
C PHE A 131 -9.22 19.12 -10.89
N PHE A 132 -9.82 18.35 -11.80
CA PHE A 132 -10.64 18.89 -12.90
C PHE A 132 -11.91 19.55 -12.35
N GLU A 133 -12.55 18.91 -11.37
CA GLU A 133 -13.76 19.45 -10.73
C GLU A 133 -13.47 20.76 -9.98
N GLU A 134 -12.40 20.83 -9.18
CA GLU A 134 -11.97 22.05 -8.49
C GLU A 134 -11.64 23.17 -9.47
N ALA A 135 -10.93 22.88 -10.56
CA ALA A 135 -10.64 23.87 -11.59
C ALA A 135 -11.94 24.39 -12.24
N LEU A 136 -12.89 23.51 -12.59
CA LEU A 136 -14.18 23.90 -13.18
C LEU A 136 -15.00 24.78 -12.23
N ILE A 137 -15.05 24.40 -10.95
CA ILE A 137 -15.74 25.16 -9.90
C ILE A 137 -15.09 26.54 -9.73
N LYS A 138 -13.75 26.61 -9.71
CA LYS A 138 -13.02 27.87 -9.59
C LYS A 138 -13.28 28.79 -10.77
N THR A 139 -13.22 28.29 -12.00
CA THR A 139 -13.54 29.05 -13.22
C THR A 139 -14.99 29.54 -13.22
N PHE A 140 -15.94 28.69 -12.79
CA PHE A 140 -17.34 29.09 -12.65
C PHE A 140 -17.50 30.24 -11.63
N ARG A 141 -16.83 30.16 -10.48
CA ARG A 141 -16.85 31.22 -9.45
C ARG A 141 -16.27 32.53 -9.99
N ILE A 142 -15.14 32.48 -10.72
CA ILE A 142 -14.54 33.66 -11.35
C ILE A 142 -15.55 34.34 -12.27
N LYS A 143 -16.22 33.56 -13.15
CA LYS A 143 -17.24 34.08 -14.07
C LYS A 143 -18.41 34.75 -13.34
N GLU A 144 -19.01 34.08 -12.36
CA GLU A 144 -20.20 34.59 -11.66
C GLU A 144 -19.86 35.82 -10.79
N LEU A 145 -18.70 35.82 -10.12
CA LEU A 145 -18.26 36.96 -9.32
C LEU A 145 -17.96 38.18 -10.19
N ASN A 146 -17.29 37.98 -11.32
CA ASN A 146 -17.04 39.04 -12.29
C ASN A 146 -18.36 39.65 -12.82
N GLN A 147 -19.41 38.84 -13.04
CA GLN A 147 -20.74 39.35 -13.42
C GLN A 147 -21.41 40.19 -12.33
N LEU A 148 -21.13 39.89 -11.06
CA LEU A 148 -21.61 40.65 -9.91
C LEU A 148 -20.72 41.87 -9.59
N GLY A 149 -19.64 42.09 -10.35
CA GLY A 149 -18.69 43.17 -10.12
C GLY A 149 -17.79 42.95 -8.90
N LEU A 150 -17.60 41.70 -8.48
CA LEU A 150 -16.72 41.31 -7.38
C LEU A 150 -15.46 40.65 -7.95
N GLU A 151 -14.28 41.00 -7.45
CA GLU A 151 -13.06 40.28 -7.81
C GLU A 151 -13.00 38.94 -7.07
N TYR A 152 -12.62 37.88 -7.78
CA TYR A 152 -12.50 36.53 -7.21
C TYR A 152 -11.53 36.49 -6.03
N VAL A 153 -10.45 37.27 -6.07
CA VAL A 153 -9.41 37.32 -5.03
C VAL A 153 -9.98 37.77 -3.69
N ASP A 154 -10.82 38.81 -3.69
CA ASP A 154 -11.44 39.36 -2.47
C ASP A 154 -12.36 38.34 -1.78
N VAL A 155 -12.93 37.42 -2.56
CA VAL A 155 -13.88 36.41 -2.09
C VAL A 155 -13.14 35.10 -1.74
N GLU A 156 -12.09 34.74 -2.47
CA GLU A 156 -11.28 33.54 -2.24
C GLU A 156 -10.66 33.55 -0.83
N GLU A 157 -10.20 34.72 -0.35
CA GLU A 157 -9.65 34.86 1.01
C GLU A 157 -10.67 34.49 2.09
N LEU A 158 -11.97 34.77 1.87
CA LEU A 158 -13.04 34.43 2.81
C LEU A 158 -13.32 32.92 2.85
N PHE A 159 -13.13 32.22 1.74
CA PHE A 159 -13.39 30.78 1.64
C PHE A 159 -12.17 29.91 1.96
N THR A 160 -10.96 30.45 1.86
CA THR A 160 -9.69 29.71 2.06
C THR A 160 -9.04 29.97 3.42
N MET A 161 -9.71 30.73 4.30
CA MET A 161 -9.21 31.01 5.66
C MET A 161 -8.78 29.72 6.38
N PRO A 162 -7.49 29.52 6.67
CA PRO A 162 -7.01 28.29 7.27
C PRO A 162 -7.45 28.24 8.74
N ILE A 163 -8.22 27.22 9.09
CA ILE A 163 -8.58 26.94 10.48
C ILE A 163 -7.58 25.91 11.02
N GLU A 164 -6.71 26.35 11.93
CA GLU A 164 -5.81 25.45 12.64
C GLU A 164 -6.60 24.62 13.66
N SER A 165 -6.62 23.30 13.45
CA SER A 165 -7.23 22.35 14.38
C SER A 165 -6.15 21.53 15.07
N ASN A 166 -6.13 21.58 16.40
CA ASN A 166 -5.28 20.74 17.22
C ASN A 166 -6.10 19.61 17.83
N THR A 167 -5.75 18.36 17.50
CA THR A 167 -6.43 17.20 18.05
C THR A 167 -5.88 16.86 19.43
N ILE A 168 -6.71 16.96 20.48
CA ILE A 168 -6.38 16.50 21.83
C ILE A 168 -7.01 15.11 22.03
N VAL A 169 -6.17 14.07 22.08
CA VAL A 169 -6.64 12.71 22.28
C VAL A 169 -6.81 12.43 23.77
N LEU A 170 -8.05 12.22 24.21
CA LEU A 170 -8.38 11.90 25.61
C LEU A 170 -8.32 10.39 25.94
N GLY A 171 -8.16 9.54 24.92
CA GLY A 171 -8.19 8.08 25.04
C GLY A 171 -7.18 7.41 24.13
N LYS A 172 -7.58 6.35 23.42
CA LYS A 172 -6.71 5.64 22.48
C LYS A 172 -6.73 6.32 21.11
N ASP A 173 -5.55 6.70 20.62
CA ASP A 173 -5.37 7.21 19.27
C ASP A 173 -5.41 6.05 18.26
N SER A 174 -6.61 5.68 17.81
CA SER A 174 -6.76 4.60 16.85
C SER A 174 -6.21 4.95 15.46
N ALA A 175 -6.06 6.24 15.13
CA ALA A 175 -5.58 6.68 13.82
C ALA A 175 -4.08 6.42 13.67
N GLN A 176 -3.27 6.80 14.66
CA GLN A 176 -1.84 6.44 14.69
C GLN A 176 -1.64 4.93 14.81
N ASN A 177 -2.55 4.27 15.53
CA ASN A 177 -2.40 2.87 15.87
C ASN A 177 -2.87 1.88 14.79
N PHE A 178 -3.58 2.37 13.78
CA PHE A 178 -4.28 1.54 12.81
C PHE A 178 -3.31 0.69 11.99
N LEU A 179 -2.27 1.30 11.41
CA LEU A 179 -1.39 0.63 10.45
C LEU A 179 -0.59 -0.51 11.10
N TYR A 180 0.01 -0.28 12.27
CA TYR A 180 0.74 -1.34 12.95
C TYR A 180 -0.21 -2.44 13.46
N THR A 181 -1.40 -2.08 13.92
CA THR A 181 -2.38 -3.07 14.41
C THR A 181 -2.85 -3.94 13.24
N TYR A 182 -3.09 -3.33 12.08
CA TYR A 182 -3.50 -4.02 10.86
C TYR A 182 -2.43 -5.01 10.38
N ILE A 183 -1.16 -4.59 10.32
CA ILE A 183 -0.03 -5.46 9.96
C ILE A 183 0.08 -6.64 10.93
N LEU A 184 -0.06 -6.39 12.23
CA LEU A 184 0.02 -7.42 13.25
C LEU A 184 -1.11 -8.46 13.11
N VAL A 185 -2.35 -8.00 12.94
CA VAL A 185 -3.51 -8.89 12.76
C VAL A 185 -3.38 -9.69 11.47
N PHE A 186 -2.96 -9.06 10.38
CA PHE A 186 -2.75 -9.74 9.11
C PHE A 186 -1.62 -10.79 9.19
N GLY A 187 -0.51 -10.44 9.85
CA GLY A 187 0.58 -11.37 10.11
C GLY A 187 0.16 -12.58 10.95
N LEU A 188 -0.68 -12.34 11.97
CA LEU A 188 -1.25 -13.40 12.81
C LEU A 188 -2.18 -14.32 12.00
N TYR A 189 -3.03 -13.74 11.13
CA TYR A 189 -3.89 -14.51 10.23
C TYR A 189 -3.08 -15.40 9.28
N PHE A 190 -2.05 -14.83 8.64
CA PHE A 190 -1.16 -15.57 7.74
C PHE A 190 -0.43 -16.70 8.47
N MET A 191 0.05 -16.44 9.69
CA MET A 191 0.66 -17.44 10.55
C MET A 191 -0.29 -18.62 10.79
N ILE A 192 -1.53 -18.37 11.20
CA ILE A 192 -2.51 -19.43 11.48
C ILE A 192 -2.71 -20.34 10.26
N ILE A 193 -2.87 -19.76 9.06
CA ILE A 193 -3.09 -20.54 7.84
C ILE A 193 -1.88 -21.41 7.51
N VAL A 194 -0.68 -20.82 7.49
CA VAL A 194 0.55 -21.54 7.10
C VAL A 194 0.84 -22.68 8.08
N TYR A 195 0.78 -22.42 9.38
CA TYR A 195 1.07 -23.47 10.38
C TYR A 195 -0.03 -24.53 10.45
N GLY A 196 -1.30 -24.16 10.25
CA GLY A 196 -2.40 -25.11 10.12
C GLY A 196 -2.16 -26.09 8.96
N GLN A 197 -1.74 -25.58 7.81
CA GLN A 197 -1.41 -26.39 6.64
C GLN A 197 -0.16 -27.26 6.87
N LEU A 198 0.88 -26.73 7.54
CA LEU A 198 2.08 -27.51 7.89
C LEU A 198 1.75 -28.69 8.82
N ILE A 199 0.90 -28.48 9.84
CA ILE A 199 0.48 -29.56 10.74
C ILE A 199 -0.33 -30.61 9.96
N ALA A 200 -1.31 -30.18 9.14
CA ALA A 200 -2.14 -31.09 8.36
C ALA A 200 -1.31 -31.95 7.39
N SER A 201 -0.40 -31.33 6.64
CA SER A 201 0.52 -32.03 5.74
C SER A 201 1.49 -32.95 6.48
N GLY A 202 1.97 -32.54 7.65
CA GLY A 202 2.81 -33.35 8.52
C GLY A 202 2.12 -34.62 9.03
N VAL A 203 0.81 -34.58 9.34
CA VAL A 203 0.05 -35.78 9.74
C VAL A 203 -0.09 -36.74 8.56
N ALA A 204 -0.35 -36.23 7.36
CA ALA A 204 -0.40 -37.06 6.15
C ALA A 204 0.95 -37.72 5.85
N SER A 205 2.07 -37.01 6.04
CA SER A 205 3.43 -37.53 5.79
C SER A 205 3.92 -38.54 6.83
N GLU A 206 3.37 -38.54 8.05
CA GLU A 206 3.75 -39.52 9.09
C GLU A 206 3.31 -40.93 8.72
N LYS A 207 2.17 -41.07 8.04
CA LYS A 207 1.61 -42.35 7.64
C LYS A 207 2.47 -43.07 6.59
N SER A 208 3.38 -42.36 5.91
CA SER A 208 4.25 -42.93 4.86
C SER A 208 5.72 -43.02 5.26
N ASN A 209 6.11 -42.58 6.47
CA ASN A 209 7.51 -42.53 6.89
C ASN A 209 7.86 -43.69 7.83
N ARG A 210 8.70 -44.62 7.35
CA ARG A 210 9.16 -45.80 8.09
C ARG A 210 9.82 -45.48 9.44
N SER A 211 10.46 -44.32 9.57
CA SER A 211 11.04 -43.88 10.86
C SER A 211 9.96 -43.48 11.87
N MET A 212 8.84 -42.93 11.38
CA MET A 212 7.71 -42.55 12.24
C MET A 212 6.88 -43.76 12.65
N GLU A 213 6.85 -44.83 11.85
CA GLU A 213 6.19 -46.10 12.20
C GLU A 213 6.82 -46.75 13.45
N VAL A 214 8.14 -46.72 13.56
CA VAL A 214 8.89 -47.17 14.76
C VAL A 214 8.61 -46.26 15.96
N LEU A 215 8.46 -44.96 15.74
CA LEU A 215 8.21 -43.98 16.80
C LEU A 215 6.78 -44.07 17.36
N ILE A 216 5.79 -44.31 16.48
CA ILE A 216 4.39 -44.55 16.84
C ILE A 216 4.22 -45.87 17.61
N THR A 217 5.00 -46.89 17.28
CA THR A 217 4.97 -48.18 17.99
C THR A 217 5.71 -48.15 19.34
N SER A 218 6.59 -47.16 19.55
CA SER A 218 7.43 -47.04 20.75
C SER A 218 6.90 -46.04 21.79
N ALA A 219 5.95 -45.17 21.44
CA ALA A 219 5.46 -44.10 22.32
C ALA A 219 3.93 -44.02 22.34
N LYS A 220 3.35 -43.52 23.45
CA LYS A 220 1.90 -43.33 23.58
C LYS A 220 1.39 -42.30 22.56
N SER A 221 0.32 -42.65 21.84
CA SER A 221 -0.32 -41.80 20.81
C SER A 221 -0.66 -40.38 21.31
N SER A 222 -1.12 -40.23 22.55
CA SER A 222 -1.41 -38.91 23.13
C SER A 222 -0.16 -38.01 23.19
N ASN A 223 1.01 -38.57 23.50
CA ASN A 223 2.25 -37.82 23.61
C ASN A 223 2.76 -37.40 22.23
N LEU A 224 2.46 -38.17 21.19
CA LEU A 224 2.82 -37.88 19.80
C LEU A 224 2.01 -36.69 19.27
N ILE A 225 0.69 -36.73 19.43
CA ILE A 225 -0.18 -35.65 18.97
C ILE A 225 0.13 -34.35 19.73
N PHE A 226 0.20 -34.40 21.06
CA PHE A 226 0.53 -33.21 21.85
C PHE A 226 1.95 -32.70 21.57
N GLY A 227 2.93 -33.60 21.44
CA GLY A 227 4.31 -33.24 21.12
C GLY A 227 4.43 -32.55 19.76
N LYS A 228 3.67 -33.02 18.76
CA LYS A 228 3.63 -32.42 17.43
C LYS A 228 2.96 -31.05 17.41
N VAL A 229 1.79 -30.92 18.04
CA VAL A 229 1.07 -29.64 18.10
C VAL A 229 1.88 -28.60 18.88
N LEU A 230 2.41 -28.95 20.05
CA LEU A 230 3.25 -28.03 20.84
C LEU A 230 4.59 -27.75 20.15
N GLY A 231 5.22 -28.75 19.53
CA GLY A 231 6.46 -28.57 18.78
C GLY A 231 6.29 -27.61 17.60
N GLY A 232 5.20 -27.77 16.83
CA GLY A 232 4.82 -26.85 15.76
C GLY A 232 4.50 -25.44 16.26
N ALA A 233 3.75 -25.32 17.36
CA ALA A 233 3.43 -24.02 17.97
C ALA A 233 4.68 -23.29 18.47
N LEU A 234 5.60 -23.99 19.14
CA LEU A 234 6.87 -23.44 19.63
C LEU A 234 7.81 -23.05 18.47
N ALA A 235 7.90 -23.89 17.44
CA ALA A 235 8.66 -23.56 16.23
C ALA A 235 8.08 -22.31 15.55
N GLY A 236 6.75 -22.20 15.48
CA GLY A 236 6.09 -21.04 14.90
C GLY A 236 6.28 -19.76 15.69
N ALA A 237 6.19 -19.84 17.02
CA ALA A 237 6.50 -18.71 17.90
C ALA A 237 7.97 -18.26 17.74
N LEU A 238 8.90 -19.20 17.61
CA LEU A 238 10.31 -18.90 17.35
C LEU A 238 10.50 -18.23 15.98
N GLN A 239 9.89 -18.74 14.92
CA GLN A 239 9.96 -18.13 13.59
C GLN A 239 9.40 -16.70 13.58
N PHE A 240 8.29 -16.47 14.29
CA PHE A 240 7.71 -15.14 14.43
C PHE A 240 8.61 -14.19 15.24
N ALA A 241 9.24 -14.67 16.32
CA ALA A 241 10.22 -13.90 17.06
C ALA A 241 11.44 -13.50 16.20
N VAL A 242 11.88 -14.39 15.31
CA VAL A 242 12.93 -14.09 14.32
C VAL A 242 12.48 -12.99 13.34
N PHE A 243 11.22 -13.00 12.89
CA PHE A 243 10.68 -11.94 12.03
C PHE A 243 10.64 -10.58 12.71
N ILE A 244 10.17 -10.52 13.95
CA ILE A 244 10.20 -9.27 14.75
C ILE A 244 11.63 -8.80 14.93
N GLY A 245 12.56 -9.70 15.27
CA GLY A 245 13.97 -9.37 15.41
C GLY A 245 14.58 -8.80 14.12
N ALA A 246 14.32 -9.44 12.98
CA ALA A 246 14.77 -8.97 11.67
C ALA A 246 14.19 -7.60 11.32
N GLY A 247 12.89 -7.38 11.55
CA GLY A 247 12.23 -6.10 11.33
C GLY A 247 12.79 -5.00 12.23
N PHE A 248 13.03 -5.28 13.51
CA PHE A 248 13.61 -4.32 14.44
C PHE A 248 15.04 -3.92 14.07
N ILE A 249 15.86 -4.89 13.64
CA ILE A 249 17.22 -4.64 13.15
C ILE A 249 17.18 -3.81 11.87
N ALA A 250 16.32 -4.18 10.90
CA ALA A 250 16.15 -3.44 9.66
C ALA A 250 15.70 -2.01 9.91
N TYR A 251 14.72 -1.81 10.80
CA TYR A 251 14.25 -0.48 11.18
C TYR A 251 15.36 0.34 11.83
N LYS A 252 16.10 -0.22 12.80
CA LYS A 252 17.24 0.47 13.43
C LYS A 252 18.31 0.92 12.44
N ILE A 253 18.57 0.13 11.40
CA ILE A 253 19.55 0.47 10.35
C ILE A 253 19.00 1.56 9.42
N ASN A 254 17.71 1.50 9.09
CA ASN A 254 17.05 2.42 8.16
C ASN A 254 16.33 3.59 8.83
N ALA A 255 16.47 3.76 10.15
CA ALA A 255 15.76 4.78 10.93
C ALA A 255 16.13 6.23 10.53
N ALA A 256 17.19 6.43 9.74
CA ALA A 256 17.53 7.73 9.20
C ALA A 256 16.73 8.08 7.92
N ALA A 257 16.16 7.07 7.24
CA ALA A 257 15.39 7.23 6.00
C ALA A 257 13.86 7.13 6.22
N TRP A 258 13.43 6.87 7.46
CA TRP A 258 12.03 6.80 7.91
C TRP A 258 11.81 7.80 9.04
#